data_AF-A0A9Q0L5C7-F1
#
_entry.id   AF-A0A9Q0L5C7-F1
#
_cell.length_a   1.000
_cell.length_b   1.000
_cell.length_c   1.000
_cell.angle_alpha   90.00
_cell.angle_beta   90.00
_cell.angle_gamma   90.00
#
_symmetry.space_group_name_H-M   'P 1'
#
loop_
_entity.id
_entity.type
_entity.pdbx_description
1 polymer ?
#
loop_
_entity_poly.entity_id
_entity_poly.type
_entity_poly.pdbx_seq_one_letter_code
_entity_poly.pdbx_strand_id
1 'polypeptide(L)'
;MNSSLPHTVLSTVSPYSLAFKSQKLPLSTKVSGPVSFPSISSIPISQKPKIPLFLRHPICNQILSCGPPIFTTSVSDLQKWQQWAKNLALSVGSKFVDSDNGPDTTILCREVKWLLEDAVEDKSILSQLDSPENGKLVKLRADLDELYCLWKRRIEERRPFQYIVGCEHWRDLVLSVQEGVLIPRSEIELIVDLVSGLVLEEEGLRDGIWADLGTGSGVIAIGLARILGDGGSVIATDLSLITVLVSACNVKRVKLK
;
A
#
# COMPACT_ATOMS: atom_id res chain seq x y z
N MET A 1 -14.26 32.40 69.53
CA MET A 1 -12.82 32.13 69.34
C MET A 1 -12.65 31.44 68.00
N ASN A 2 -12.03 32.18 67.05
CA ASN A 2 -11.26 31.80 65.85
C ASN A 2 -11.62 30.55 65.03
N SER A 3 -11.61 30.51 63.70
CA SER A 3 -11.43 31.51 62.63
C SER A 3 -11.48 30.78 61.26
N SER A 4 -11.99 31.49 60.23
CA SER A 4 -11.57 31.49 58.80
C SER A 4 -11.81 30.29 57.84
N LEU A 5 -12.64 30.57 56.81
CA LEU A 5 -12.81 29.99 55.45
C LEU A 5 -11.59 30.28 54.51
N PRO A 6 -11.59 29.93 53.19
CA PRO A 6 -12.07 28.75 52.44
C PRO A 6 -11.03 28.20 51.40
N HIS A 7 -11.27 27.04 50.76
CA HIS A 7 -10.80 26.79 49.38
C HIS A 7 -11.71 25.81 48.61
N THR A 8 -12.09 26.23 47.40
CA THR A 8 -13.03 25.65 46.42
C THR A 8 -12.38 24.57 45.56
N VAL A 9 -13.08 23.45 45.28
CA VAL A 9 -12.94 22.68 44.02
C VAL A 9 -14.30 22.10 43.59
N LEU A 10 -14.50 22.10 42.27
CA LEU A 10 -15.73 22.09 41.48
C LEU A 10 -16.62 20.84 41.52
N SER A 11 -17.89 21.12 41.24
CA SER A 11 -19.05 20.27 41.10
C SER A 11 -19.01 19.27 39.93
N THR A 12 -19.62 18.12 40.19
CA THR A 12 -20.12 17.11 39.26
C THR A 12 -21.19 17.65 38.31
N VAL A 13 -21.15 17.25 37.03
CA VAL A 13 -22.34 17.18 36.16
C VAL A 13 -22.28 15.93 35.26
N SER A 14 -23.40 15.22 35.28
CA SER A 14 -23.78 13.94 34.64
C SER A 14 -23.92 14.02 33.10
N PRO A 15 -23.93 12.88 32.36
CA PRO A 15 -23.82 12.86 30.90
C PRO A 15 -25.17 13.04 30.19
N TYR A 16 -25.15 13.72 29.05
CA TYR A 16 -26.30 13.86 28.16
C TYR A 16 -26.41 12.66 27.22
N SER A 17 -27.56 11.99 27.35
CA SER A 17 -28.19 11.08 26.42
C SER A 17 -28.52 11.78 25.09
N LEU A 18 -28.18 11.16 23.97
CA LEU A 18 -28.73 11.49 22.64
C LEU A 18 -29.39 10.23 22.07
N ALA A 19 -30.72 10.24 22.12
CA ALA A 19 -31.58 9.22 21.55
C ALA A 19 -31.63 9.36 20.01
N PHE A 20 -31.14 8.36 19.29
CA PHE A 20 -31.43 8.20 17.86
C PHE A 20 -32.77 7.47 17.69
N LYS A 21 -33.78 8.18 17.18
CA LYS A 21 -35.07 7.60 16.77
C LYS A 21 -34.87 6.75 15.51
N SER A 22 -35.13 5.45 15.63
CA SER A 22 -35.28 4.53 14.50
C SER A 22 -36.48 4.96 13.64
N GLN A 23 -36.21 5.39 12.41
CA GLN A 23 -37.23 5.48 11.36
C GLN A 23 -37.09 4.24 10.48
N LYS A 24 -38.09 3.34 10.55
CA LYS A 24 -38.23 2.21 9.63
C LYS A 24 -38.59 2.75 8.24
N LEU A 25 -37.68 2.63 7.28
CA LEU A 25 -38.05 2.72 5.86
C LEU A 25 -38.66 1.38 5.41
N PRO A 26 -39.69 1.39 4.53
CA PRO A 26 -40.36 0.17 4.09
C PRO A 26 -39.46 -0.63 3.13
N LEU A 27 -39.36 -1.93 3.40
CA LEU A 27 -38.75 -2.93 2.52
C LEU A 27 -39.56 -3.00 1.21
N SER A 28 -38.95 -2.68 0.07
CA SER A 28 -39.58 -2.80 -1.24
C SER A 28 -38.75 -3.68 -2.19
N THR A 29 -39.32 -4.87 -2.43
CA THR A 29 -39.26 -5.75 -3.61
C THR A 29 -37.92 -6.17 -4.25
N LYS A 30 -37.77 -7.51 -4.32
CA LYS A 30 -36.86 -8.30 -5.16
C LYS A 30 -36.49 -7.64 -6.49
N VAL A 31 -35.19 -7.53 -6.75
CA VAL A 31 -34.64 -7.41 -8.11
C VAL A 31 -33.98 -8.74 -8.45
N SER A 32 -34.71 -9.60 -9.16
CA SER A 32 -34.17 -10.79 -9.81
C SER A 32 -33.99 -10.50 -11.30
N GLY A 33 -32.75 -10.37 -11.75
CA GLY A 33 -32.37 -10.24 -13.16
C GLY A 33 -30.85 -10.15 -13.32
N PRO A 34 -30.25 -10.67 -14.40
CA PRO A 34 -28.81 -10.63 -14.60
C PRO A 34 -28.37 -9.17 -14.79
N VAL A 35 -27.36 -8.74 -14.03
CA VAL A 35 -26.78 -7.39 -14.13
C VAL A 35 -26.04 -7.28 -15.47
N SER A 36 -26.60 -6.52 -16.41
CA SER A 36 -25.96 -6.11 -17.65
C SER A 36 -25.11 -4.85 -17.41
N PHE A 37 -23.82 -4.92 -17.72
CA PHE A 37 -22.91 -3.78 -17.69
C PHE A 37 -23.25 -2.78 -18.82
N PRO A 38 -23.29 -1.46 -18.59
CA PRO A 38 -23.32 -0.50 -19.68
C PRO A 38 -22.00 -0.55 -20.44
N SER A 39 -22.08 -0.60 -21.77
CA SER A 39 -20.95 -0.51 -22.69
C SER A 39 -20.25 0.84 -22.51
N ILE A 40 -19.10 0.85 -21.82
CA ILE A 40 -18.26 2.04 -21.69
C ILE A 40 -17.53 2.23 -23.02
N SER A 41 -18.14 3.00 -23.92
CA SER A 41 -17.46 3.51 -25.10
C SER A 41 -16.48 4.62 -24.68
N SER A 42 -15.21 4.41 -25.02
CA SER A 42 -14.11 5.38 -25.09
C SER A 42 -13.75 6.17 -23.81
N ILE A 43 -13.12 5.48 -22.85
CA ILE A 43 -12.11 6.10 -21.97
C ILE A 43 -10.74 5.70 -22.54
N PRO A 44 -9.72 6.59 -22.62
CA PRO A 44 -8.39 6.17 -23.05
C PRO A 44 -7.80 5.22 -22.00
N ILE A 45 -7.96 3.92 -22.21
CA ILE A 45 -7.44 2.88 -21.31
C ILE A 45 -5.93 2.77 -21.56
N SER A 46 -5.16 3.52 -20.79
CA SER A 46 -3.70 3.34 -20.65
C SER A 46 -3.26 3.23 -19.19
N GLN A 47 -4.15 2.84 -18.28
CA GLN A 47 -3.83 2.75 -16.85
C GLN A 47 -4.07 1.33 -16.34
N LYS A 48 -3.25 0.39 -16.82
CA LYS A 48 -3.12 -0.91 -16.16
C LYS A 48 -2.43 -0.70 -14.80
N PRO A 49 -2.81 -1.45 -13.76
CA PRO A 49 -2.09 -1.45 -12.49
C PRO A 49 -0.59 -1.66 -12.70
N LYS A 50 0.23 -0.79 -12.11
CA LYS A 50 1.68 -0.93 -12.10
C LYS A 50 2.04 -2.21 -11.36
N ILE A 51 2.80 -3.08 -12.01
CA ILE A 51 3.30 -4.30 -11.39
C ILE A 51 4.49 -3.93 -10.50
N PRO A 52 4.43 -4.24 -9.19
CA PRO A 52 5.56 -4.04 -8.29
C PRO A 52 6.83 -4.72 -8.80
N LEU A 53 7.99 -4.09 -8.58
CA LEU A 53 9.26 -4.60 -9.07
C LEU A 53 9.53 -6.05 -8.61
N PHE A 54 9.28 -6.35 -7.33
CA PHE A 54 9.47 -7.69 -6.77
C PHE A 54 8.55 -8.78 -7.38
N LEU A 55 7.40 -8.40 -7.97
CA LEU A 55 6.46 -9.33 -8.61
C LEU A 55 6.78 -9.63 -10.07
N ARG A 56 7.79 -8.98 -10.65
CA ARG A 56 8.26 -9.25 -12.01
C ARG A 56 9.13 -10.52 -12.01
N HIS A 57 8.50 -11.69 -11.89
CA HIS A 57 9.18 -13.01 -11.76
C HIS A 57 8.96 -13.92 -12.99
N PRO A 58 9.92 -14.82 -13.35
CA PRO A 58 9.83 -15.71 -14.51
C PRO A 58 8.64 -16.66 -14.62
N ILE A 59 7.91 -16.89 -13.53
CA ILE A 59 6.92 -17.97 -13.41
C ILE A 59 5.56 -17.41 -12.94
N CYS A 60 5.26 -16.14 -13.25
CA CYS A 60 3.94 -15.58 -12.97
C CYS A 60 2.97 -15.93 -14.11
N ASN A 61 2.58 -17.20 -14.18
CA ASN A 61 1.61 -17.67 -15.17
C ASN A 61 0.18 -17.27 -14.75
N GLN A 62 -0.57 -16.75 -15.74
CA GLN A 62 -2.03 -16.57 -15.80
C GLN A 62 -2.76 -15.42 -15.08
N ILE A 63 -2.13 -14.58 -14.24
CA ILE A 63 -2.89 -13.48 -13.59
C ILE A 63 -2.60 -12.07 -14.14
N LEU A 64 -1.38 -11.79 -14.65
CA LEU A 64 -0.98 -10.43 -15.02
C LEU A 64 -0.25 -10.27 -16.38
N SER A 65 -0.11 -11.32 -17.21
CA SER A 65 0.65 -11.26 -18.47
C SER A 65 2.03 -10.61 -18.31
N CYS A 66 2.84 -11.09 -17.37
CA CYS A 66 4.21 -10.64 -17.18
C CYS A 66 5.13 -11.85 -17.44
N GLY A 67 5.84 -11.80 -18.57
CA GLY A 67 6.90 -12.76 -18.88
C GLY A 67 8.13 -12.56 -17.97
N PRO A 68 9.19 -13.37 -18.16
CA PRO A 68 10.32 -13.44 -17.25
C PRO A 68 11.22 -12.21 -17.27
N PRO A 69 12.06 -12.02 -16.24
CA PRO A 69 13.07 -10.97 -16.15
C PRO A 69 13.99 -11.06 -17.38
N ILE A 70 14.07 -9.94 -18.08
CA ILE A 70 14.62 -9.86 -19.45
C ILE A 70 16.12 -9.52 -19.40
N PHE A 71 16.66 -9.12 -18.25
CA PHE A 71 17.90 -8.35 -18.20
C PHE A 71 18.98 -8.99 -17.34
N THR A 72 20.20 -8.95 -17.87
CA THR A 72 21.42 -9.33 -17.18
C THR A 72 22.39 -8.17 -17.20
N THR A 73 23.08 -7.93 -16.10
CA THR A 73 24.16 -6.93 -16.02
C THR A 73 25.37 -7.50 -15.30
N SER A 74 26.51 -6.83 -15.40
CA SER A 74 27.70 -7.17 -14.62
C SER A 74 27.57 -6.65 -13.19
N VAL A 75 28.19 -7.34 -12.23
CA VAL A 75 28.31 -6.85 -10.84
C VAL A 75 28.95 -5.45 -10.81
N SER A 76 29.95 -5.21 -11.66
CA SER A 76 30.62 -3.90 -11.75
C SER A 76 29.68 -2.77 -12.15
N ASP A 77 28.79 -3.00 -13.12
CA ASP A 77 27.84 -1.97 -13.55
C ASP A 77 26.74 -1.74 -12.51
N LEU A 78 26.32 -2.79 -11.81
CA LEU A 78 25.41 -2.66 -10.68
C LEU A 78 26.03 -1.88 -9.50
N GLN A 79 27.33 -2.08 -9.23
CA GLN A 79 28.10 -1.30 -8.26
C GLN A 79 28.19 0.18 -8.66
N LYS A 80 28.49 0.47 -9.93
CA LYS A 80 28.51 1.85 -10.46
C LYS A 80 27.14 2.51 -10.31
N TRP A 81 26.06 1.80 -10.64
CA TRP A 81 24.70 2.28 -10.45
C TRP A 81 24.42 2.58 -8.97
N GLN A 82 24.79 1.67 -8.06
CA GLN A 82 24.58 1.85 -6.62
C GLN A 82 25.34 3.07 -6.10
N GLN A 83 26.60 3.25 -6.50
CA GLN A 83 27.41 4.39 -6.09
C GLN A 83 26.83 5.70 -6.62
N TRP A 84 26.40 5.72 -7.88
CA TRP A 84 25.71 6.87 -8.47
C TRP A 84 24.43 7.22 -7.68
N ALA A 85 23.60 6.23 -7.37
CA ALA A 85 22.33 6.42 -6.68
C ALA A 85 22.54 6.97 -5.26
N LYS A 86 23.54 6.43 -4.52
CA LYS A 86 23.96 6.93 -3.20
C LYS A 86 24.49 8.36 -3.28
N ASN A 87 25.33 8.68 -4.27
CA ASN A 87 25.85 10.04 -4.44
C ASN A 87 24.72 11.04 -4.73
N LEU A 88 23.75 10.66 -5.57
CA LEU A 88 22.57 11.48 -5.84
C LEU A 88 21.74 11.69 -4.57
N ALA A 89 21.52 10.65 -3.76
CA ALA A 89 20.84 10.75 -2.47
C ALA A 89 21.55 11.70 -1.51
N LEU A 90 22.89 11.60 -1.41
CA LEU A 90 23.71 12.49 -0.57
C LEU A 90 23.66 13.95 -1.03
N SER A 91 23.56 14.20 -2.33
CA SER A 91 23.48 15.55 -2.90
C SER A 91 22.21 16.32 -2.48
N VAL A 92 21.19 15.61 -1.98
CA VAL A 92 19.97 16.22 -1.42
C VAL A 92 20.28 16.98 -0.14
N GLY A 93 21.17 16.46 0.72
CA GLY A 93 21.44 17.04 2.04
C GLY A 93 20.17 17.13 2.90
N SER A 94 19.95 18.29 3.54
CA SER A 94 18.77 18.57 4.36
C SER A 94 17.56 19.10 3.58
N LYS A 95 17.68 19.34 2.27
CA LYS A 95 16.65 20.04 1.46
C LYS A 95 15.24 19.46 1.62
N PHE A 96 15.14 18.14 1.76
CA PHE A 96 13.85 17.47 1.88
C PHE A 96 13.26 17.65 3.28
N VAL A 97 14.09 17.46 4.31
CA VAL A 97 13.71 17.70 5.71
C VAL A 97 13.24 19.14 5.90
N ASP A 98 14.02 20.10 5.38
CA ASP A 98 13.74 21.53 5.52
C ASP A 98 12.47 21.98 4.77
N SER A 99 12.05 21.25 3.73
CA SER A 99 10.91 21.61 2.90
C SER A 99 9.57 21.10 3.44
N ASP A 100 9.51 19.83 3.86
CA ASP A 100 8.25 19.16 4.19
C ASP A 100 8.41 18.05 5.23
N ASN A 101 9.47 18.09 6.04
CA ASN A 101 9.88 16.98 6.90
C ASN A 101 10.02 15.66 6.12
N GLY A 102 10.47 15.76 4.86
CA GLY A 102 10.76 14.62 4.01
C GLY A 102 11.92 13.77 4.52
N PRO A 103 12.29 12.71 3.78
CA PRO A 103 13.34 11.79 4.21
C PRO A 103 14.71 12.49 4.23
N ASP A 104 15.51 12.15 5.23
CA ASP A 104 16.91 12.53 5.28
C ASP A 104 17.77 11.64 4.36
N THR A 105 19.06 11.95 4.27
CA THR A 105 20.02 11.17 3.48
C THR A 105 20.13 9.71 3.94
N THR A 106 19.89 9.44 5.23
CA THR A 106 19.93 8.09 5.81
C THR A 106 18.80 7.23 5.24
N ILE A 107 17.57 7.76 5.24
CA ILE A 107 16.39 7.11 4.68
C ILE A 107 16.56 6.92 3.17
N LEU A 108 17.03 7.93 2.45
CA LEU A 108 17.25 7.82 1.00
C LEU A 108 18.30 6.74 0.66
N CYS A 109 19.41 6.66 1.39
CA CYS A 109 20.39 5.57 1.19
C CYS A 109 19.80 4.19 1.48
N ARG A 110 18.89 4.08 2.45
CA ARG A 110 18.15 2.85 2.74
C ARG A 110 17.18 2.48 1.61
N GLU A 111 16.48 3.46 1.05
CA GLU A 111 15.62 3.27 -0.13
C GLU A 111 16.42 2.78 -1.35
N VAL A 112 17.64 3.27 -1.60
CA VAL A 112 18.53 2.72 -2.66
C VAL A 112 18.79 1.24 -2.44
N LYS A 113 19.07 0.84 -1.18
CA LYS A 113 19.31 -0.56 -0.83
C LYS A 113 18.06 -1.41 -1.09
N TRP A 114 16.89 -0.95 -0.69
CA TRP A 114 15.63 -1.65 -0.96
C TRP A 114 15.31 -1.76 -2.45
N LEU A 115 15.55 -0.69 -3.23
CA LEU A 115 15.36 -0.74 -4.68
C LEU A 115 16.26 -1.79 -5.33
N LEU A 116 17.50 -1.94 -4.87
CA LEU A 116 18.40 -3.00 -5.32
C LEU A 116 17.94 -4.40 -4.90
N GLU A 117 17.49 -4.56 -3.65
CA GLU A 117 16.96 -5.82 -3.15
C GLU A 117 15.74 -6.30 -3.95
N ASP A 118 14.90 -5.38 -4.41
CA ASP A 118 13.76 -5.66 -5.26
C ASP A 118 14.16 -5.85 -6.73
N ALA A 119 15.20 -5.17 -7.22
CA ALA A 119 15.67 -5.31 -8.58
C ALA A 119 16.40 -6.64 -8.83
N VAL A 120 17.17 -7.11 -7.85
CA VAL A 120 18.04 -8.30 -7.99
C VAL A 120 17.28 -9.58 -7.62
N GLU A 121 17.38 -10.61 -8.46
CA GLU A 121 16.79 -11.92 -8.15
C GLU A 121 17.48 -12.63 -6.98
N ASP A 122 18.81 -12.72 -7.04
CA ASP A 122 19.64 -13.39 -6.04
C ASP A 122 20.23 -12.38 -5.04
N LYS A 123 19.59 -12.30 -3.87
CA LYS A 123 19.99 -11.37 -2.80
C LYS A 123 21.38 -11.68 -2.21
N SER A 124 21.92 -12.89 -2.39
CA SER A 124 23.25 -13.23 -1.86
C SER A 124 24.34 -12.33 -2.47
N ILE A 125 24.15 -11.89 -3.71
CA ILE A 125 25.07 -11.04 -4.45
C ILE A 125 25.21 -9.65 -3.81
N LEU A 126 24.19 -9.18 -3.07
CA LEU A 126 24.23 -7.86 -2.42
C LEU A 126 25.31 -7.78 -1.34
N SER A 127 25.60 -8.90 -0.67
CA SER A 127 26.70 -8.97 0.31
C SER A 127 28.09 -8.91 -0.35
N GLN A 128 28.16 -9.19 -1.66
CA GLN A 128 29.38 -9.20 -2.46
C GLN A 128 29.58 -7.90 -3.24
N LEU A 129 28.60 -6.98 -3.22
CA LEU A 129 28.68 -5.70 -3.94
C LEU A 129 29.80 -4.79 -3.43
N ASP A 130 30.31 -4.97 -2.21
CA ASP A 130 31.45 -4.20 -1.73
C ASP A 130 32.80 -4.85 -2.10
N SER A 131 32.79 -6.02 -2.73
CA SER A 131 33.99 -6.74 -3.18
C SER A 131 34.27 -6.51 -4.67
N PRO A 132 35.53 -6.37 -5.08
CA PRO A 132 35.91 -6.23 -6.49
C PRO A 132 35.87 -7.59 -7.20
N GLU A 133 34.68 -8.18 -7.38
CA GLU A 133 34.51 -9.35 -8.24
C GLU A 133 34.26 -8.92 -9.70
N ASN A 134 35.28 -9.11 -10.53
CA ASN A 134 35.21 -8.75 -11.94
C ASN A 134 34.57 -9.89 -12.75
N GLY A 135 33.40 -9.65 -13.35
CA GLY A 135 32.84 -10.49 -14.42
C GLY A 135 31.64 -11.39 -14.06
N LYS A 136 31.17 -11.41 -12.81
CA LYS A 136 29.94 -12.14 -12.46
C LYS A 136 28.72 -11.42 -13.04
N LEU A 137 27.82 -12.18 -13.68
CA LEU A 137 26.55 -11.67 -14.22
C LEU A 137 25.44 -11.81 -13.17
N VAL A 138 24.57 -10.81 -13.11
CA VAL A 138 23.44 -10.71 -12.20
C VAL A 138 22.16 -10.59 -13.03
N LYS A 139 21.12 -11.34 -12.64
CA LYS A 139 19.79 -11.23 -13.23
C LYS A 139 18.97 -10.16 -12.52
N LEU A 140 18.32 -9.30 -13.30
CA LEU A 140 17.52 -8.20 -12.80
C LEU A 140 16.06 -8.26 -13.28
N ARG A 141 15.16 -7.81 -12.41
CA ARG A 141 13.73 -7.61 -12.67
C ARG A 141 13.42 -6.34 -13.49
N ALA A 142 14.42 -5.48 -13.66
CA ALA A 142 14.42 -4.25 -14.46
C ALA A 142 15.83 -4.00 -14.98
N ASP A 143 15.98 -3.41 -16.18
CA ASP A 143 17.31 -3.02 -16.67
C ASP A 143 17.86 -1.81 -15.89
N LEU A 144 19.15 -1.52 -16.09
CA LEU A 144 19.81 -0.41 -15.39
C LEU A 144 19.20 0.94 -15.76
N ASP A 145 18.76 1.13 -17.02
CA ASP A 145 18.17 2.39 -17.49
C ASP A 145 16.83 2.68 -16.80
N GLU A 146 15.98 1.66 -16.62
CA GLU A 146 14.76 1.76 -15.84
C GLU A 146 15.10 2.09 -14.38
N LEU A 147 16.09 1.44 -13.78
CA LEU A 147 16.50 1.75 -12.40
C LEU A 147 17.03 3.18 -12.26
N TYR A 148 17.80 3.69 -13.23
CA TYR A 148 18.22 5.09 -13.31
C TYR A 148 16.99 6.01 -13.34
N CYS A 149 16.02 5.75 -14.22
CA CYS A 149 14.80 6.54 -14.33
C CYS A 149 13.97 6.51 -13.03
N LEU A 150 13.80 5.34 -12.43
CA LEU A 150 13.05 5.17 -11.18
C LEU A 150 13.69 5.98 -10.04
N TRP A 151 15.00 5.88 -9.86
CA TRP A 151 15.70 6.62 -8.81
C TRP A 151 15.74 8.12 -9.08
N LYS A 152 15.89 8.53 -10.35
CA LYS A 152 15.83 9.94 -10.74
C LYS A 152 14.47 10.55 -10.40
N ARG A 153 13.36 9.86 -10.70
CA ARG A 153 12.00 10.30 -10.32
C ARG A 153 11.82 10.37 -8.80
N ARG A 154 12.44 9.47 -8.05
CA ARG A 154 12.39 9.50 -6.58
C ARG A 154 12.98 10.80 -6.02
N ILE A 155 14.10 11.24 -6.57
CA ILE A 155 14.86 12.39 -6.07
C ILE A 155 14.39 13.70 -6.70
N GLU A 156 14.32 13.79 -8.04
CA GLU A 156 14.06 15.06 -8.73
C GLU A 156 12.58 15.46 -8.70
N GLU A 157 11.66 14.50 -8.88
CA GLU A 157 10.22 14.75 -8.79
C GLU A 157 9.68 14.57 -7.37
N ARG A 158 10.53 14.19 -6.41
CA ARG A 158 10.15 13.89 -5.01
C ARG A 158 9.00 12.89 -4.89
N ARG A 159 8.91 11.93 -5.82
CA ARG A 159 7.84 10.91 -5.80
C ARG A 159 7.95 10.02 -4.56
N PRO A 160 6.85 9.62 -3.92
CA PRO A 160 6.88 8.63 -2.85
C PRO A 160 7.57 7.34 -3.28
N PHE A 161 8.45 6.80 -2.44
CA PHE A 161 9.21 5.58 -2.76
C PHE A 161 8.30 4.40 -3.12
N GLN A 162 7.17 4.26 -2.43
CA GLN A 162 6.17 3.23 -2.69
C GLN A 162 5.62 3.27 -4.11
N TYR A 163 5.45 4.46 -4.70
CA TYR A 163 5.04 4.58 -6.10
C TYR A 163 6.19 4.27 -7.06
N ILE A 164 7.45 4.44 -6.64
CA ILE A 164 8.64 4.05 -7.40
C ILE A 164 8.72 2.52 -7.49
N VAL A 165 8.60 1.81 -6.37
CA VAL A 165 8.64 0.33 -6.35
C VAL A 165 7.31 -0.32 -6.75
N GLY A 166 6.20 0.42 -6.67
CA GLY A 166 4.85 -0.01 -7.02
C GLY A 166 4.12 -0.79 -5.92
N CYS A 167 4.64 -0.79 -4.70
CA CYS A 167 4.05 -1.51 -3.57
C CYS A 167 4.26 -0.82 -2.23
N GLU A 168 3.48 -1.25 -1.24
CA GLU A 168 3.66 -0.89 0.16
C GLU A 168 3.46 -2.09 1.08
N HIS A 169 4.22 -2.13 2.16
CA HIS A 169 4.04 -3.12 3.23
C HIS A 169 2.96 -2.65 4.22
N TRP A 170 2.04 -3.55 4.56
CA TRP A 170 0.99 -3.29 5.54
C TRP A 170 0.66 -4.60 6.27
N ARG A 171 0.87 -4.64 7.59
CA ARG A 171 0.90 -5.88 8.38
C ARG A 171 1.78 -6.97 7.73
N ASP A 172 1.23 -8.17 7.57
CA ASP A 172 1.85 -9.32 6.89
C ASP A 172 1.68 -9.29 5.37
N LEU A 173 1.09 -8.23 4.82
CA LEU A 173 0.80 -8.09 3.40
C LEU A 173 1.78 -7.13 2.73
N VAL A 174 2.07 -7.42 1.46
CA VAL A 174 2.59 -6.43 0.53
C VAL A 174 1.45 -6.09 -0.40
N LEU A 175 1.09 -4.83 -0.58
CA LEU A 175 -0.01 -4.36 -1.43
C LEU A 175 0.53 -3.58 -2.62
N SER A 176 -0.03 -3.80 -3.81
CA SER A 176 0.27 -2.98 -4.99
C SER A 176 -0.31 -1.59 -4.80
N VAL A 177 0.48 -0.56 -5.12
CA VAL A 177 0.07 0.85 -5.07
C VAL A 177 0.65 1.59 -6.28
N GLN A 178 0.00 2.68 -6.67
CA GLN A 178 0.45 3.53 -7.76
C GLN A 178 -0.12 4.94 -7.60
N GLU A 179 0.34 5.84 -8.47
CA GLU A 179 -0.22 7.20 -8.56
C GLU A 179 -1.75 7.16 -8.71
N GLY A 180 -2.44 7.96 -7.89
CA GLY A 180 -3.90 7.96 -7.81
C GLY A 180 -4.50 6.95 -6.83
N VAL A 181 -3.69 6.16 -6.14
CA VAL A 181 -4.12 5.23 -5.07
C VAL A 181 -3.42 5.56 -3.77
N LEU A 182 -4.18 5.76 -2.69
CA LEU A 182 -3.61 6.06 -1.38
C LEU A 182 -2.63 4.97 -0.92
N ILE A 183 -1.42 5.38 -0.53
CA ILE A 183 -0.43 4.51 0.13
C ILE A 183 -0.98 4.15 1.52
N PRO A 184 -1.19 2.85 1.84
CA PRO A 184 -1.60 2.40 3.16
C PRO A 184 -0.70 2.98 4.25
N ARG A 185 -1.30 3.42 5.35
CA ARG A 185 -0.59 3.93 6.52
C ARG A 185 -0.77 2.98 7.70
N SER A 186 0.21 2.94 8.59
CA SER A 186 0.20 2.06 9.78
C SER A 186 -0.96 2.35 10.71
N GLU A 187 -1.42 3.60 10.80
CA GLU A 187 -2.53 4.01 11.65
C GLU A 187 -3.85 3.33 11.26
N ILE A 188 -4.01 2.97 9.98
CA ILE A 188 -5.19 2.27 9.45
C ILE A 188 -5.24 0.82 9.95
N GLU A 189 -4.13 0.26 10.44
CA GLU A 189 -4.13 -1.05 11.10
C GLU A 189 -5.09 -1.04 12.30
N LEU A 190 -5.12 0.03 13.10
CA LEU A 190 -5.98 0.11 14.28
C LEU A 190 -7.47 -0.09 13.97
N ILE A 191 -7.93 0.33 12.79
CA ILE A 191 -9.33 0.13 12.37
C ILE A 191 -9.66 -1.36 12.29
N VAL A 192 -8.74 -2.15 11.74
CA VAL A 192 -8.89 -3.60 11.57
C VAL A 192 -8.84 -4.31 12.92
N ASP A 193 -8.00 -3.86 13.86
CA ASP A 193 -7.98 -4.41 15.22
C ASP A 193 -9.28 -4.11 15.99
N LEU A 194 -9.82 -2.90 15.84
CA LEU A 194 -11.10 -2.52 16.44
C LEU A 194 -12.24 -3.40 15.94
N VAL A 195 -12.34 -3.63 14.63
CA VAL A 195 -13.37 -4.51 14.07
C VAL A 195 -13.17 -5.95 14.52
N SER A 196 -11.92 -6.43 14.62
CA SER A 196 -11.64 -7.76 15.16
C SER A 196 -12.17 -7.94 16.58
N GLY A 197 -12.06 -6.93 17.44
CA GLY A 197 -12.63 -6.95 18.78
C GLY A 197 -14.16 -7.07 18.77
N LEU A 198 -14.82 -6.25 17.96
CA LEU A 198 -16.29 -6.25 17.84
C LEU A 198 -16.86 -7.57 17.31
N VAL A 199 -16.19 -8.18 16.32
CA VAL A 199 -16.60 -9.46 15.75
C VAL A 199 -16.47 -10.61 16.75
N LEU A 200 -15.57 -10.51 17.74
CA LEU A 200 -15.45 -11.48 18.84
C LEU A 200 -16.56 -11.34 19.89
N GLU A 201 -17.04 -10.11 20.11
CA GLU A 201 -18.10 -9.82 21.09
C GLU A 201 -19.50 -10.08 20.52
N GLU A 202 -19.70 -9.83 19.23
CA GLU A 202 -20.98 -10.00 18.53
C GLU A 202 -20.85 -10.93 17.31
N GLU A 203 -21.13 -12.22 17.49
CA GLU A 203 -21.03 -13.23 16.42
C GLU A 203 -21.84 -12.86 15.15
N GLY A 204 -22.97 -12.16 15.32
CA GLY A 204 -23.80 -11.72 14.19
C GLY A 204 -23.11 -10.75 13.23
N LEU A 205 -22.06 -10.05 13.68
CA LEU A 205 -21.24 -9.18 12.83
C LEU A 205 -20.29 -9.97 11.92
N ARG A 206 -19.91 -11.18 12.34
CA ARG A 206 -19.02 -12.07 11.58
C ARG A 206 -19.64 -12.51 10.27
N ASP A 207 -20.94 -12.79 10.29
CA ASP A 207 -21.70 -13.25 9.13
C ASP A 207 -22.35 -12.11 8.33
N GLY A 208 -21.99 -10.87 8.67
CA GLY A 208 -22.55 -9.66 8.09
C GLY A 208 -21.96 -9.26 6.74
N ILE A 209 -22.65 -8.32 6.09
CA ILE A 209 -22.15 -7.59 4.91
C ILE A 209 -21.59 -6.25 5.39
N TRP A 210 -20.31 -6.04 5.13
CA TRP A 210 -19.59 -4.81 5.46
C TRP A 210 -19.37 -3.96 4.22
N ALA A 211 -19.20 -2.65 4.39
CA ALA A 211 -18.91 -1.72 3.31
C ALA A 211 -17.64 -0.91 3.61
N ASP A 212 -16.72 -0.87 2.63
CA ASP A 212 -15.52 -0.02 2.63
C ASP A 212 -15.71 1.08 1.56
N LEU A 213 -15.88 2.32 2.02
CA LEU A 213 -16.17 3.48 1.18
C LEU A 213 -14.89 4.30 0.97
N GLY A 214 -14.40 4.32 -0.26
CA GLY A 214 -13.09 4.90 -0.58
C GLY A 214 -11.95 3.90 -0.38
N THR A 215 -12.12 2.69 -0.91
CA THR A 215 -11.27 1.53 -0.60
C THR A 215 -9.78 1.72 -0.94
N GLY A 216 -9.44 2.65 -1.83
CA GLY A 216 -8.06 2.91 -2.25
C GLY A 216 -7.32 1.66 -2.72
N SER A 217 -6.28 1.23 -2.01
CA SER A 217 -5.55 0.01 -2.35
C SER A 217 -6.30 -1.28 -2.01
N GLY A 218 -7.48 -1.20 -1.39
CA GLY A 218 -8.23 -2.33 -0.85
C GLY A 218 -7.80 -2.74 0.56
N VAL A 219 -6.94 -1.96 1.23
CA VAL A 219 -6.27 -2.40 2.46
C VAL A 219 -7.24 -2.70 3.60
N ILE A 220 -8.24 -1.84 3.82
CA ILE A 220 -9.26 -2.05 4.85
C ILE A 220 -10.13 -3.22 4.44
N ALA A 221 -10.69 -3.22 3.23
CA ALA A 221 -11.52 -4.32 2.75
C ALA A 221 -10.85 -5.70 2.87
N ILE A 222 -9.57 -5.80 2.52
CA ILE A 222 -8.77 -7.02 2.66
C ILE A 222 -8.59 -7.39 4.14
N GLY A 223 -8.24 -6.43 4.99
CA GLY A 223 -8.09 -6.66 6.43
C GLY A 223 -9.38 -7.18 7.07
N LEU A 224 -10.51 -6.53 6.77
CA LEU A 224 -11.84 -6.92 7.25
C LEU A 224 -12.24 -8.31 6.74
N ALA A 225 -12.09 -8.58 5.43
CA ALA A 225 -12.44 -9.88 4.86
C ALA A 225 -11.65 -11.03 5.51
N ARG A 226 -10.38 -10.80 5.90
CA ARG A 226 -9.58 -11.81 6.63
C ARG A 226 -10.08 -12.07 8.04
N ILE A 227 -10.62 -11.07 8.72
CA ILE A 227 -11.24 -11.22 10.06
C ILE A 227 -12.55 -12.00 9.95
N LEU A 228 -13.40 -11.63 8.99
CA LEU A 228 -14.73 -12.23 8.82
C LEU A 228 -14.63 -13.70 8.36
N GLY A 229 -13.62 -14.03 7.54
CA GLY A 229 -13.45 -15.36 6.98
C GLY A 229 -14.54 -15.70 5.96
N ASP A 230 -14.94 -16.97 5.87
CA ASP A 230 -16.01 -17.40 4.95
C ASP A 230 -17.43 -17.01 5.42
N GLY A 231 -17.58 -16.49 6.65
CA GLY A 231 -18.89 -16.14 7.22
C GLY A 231 -19.46 -14.82 6.68
N GLY A 232 -18.59 -13.83 6.46
CA GLY A 232 -18.98 -12.48 6.07
C GLY A 232 -18.44 -12.07 4.70
N SER A 233 -18.86 -10.89 4.25
CA SER A 233 -18.37 -10.31 3.00
C SER A 233 -18.14 -8.81 3.13
N VAL A 234 -17.23 -8.27 2.33
CA VAL A 234 -16.92 -6.84 2.30
C VAL A 234 -17.15 -6.30 0.90
N ILE A 235 -18.01 -5.30 0.79
CA ILE A 235 -18.26 -4.55 -0.43
C ILE A 235 -17.34 -3.32 -0.43
N ALA A 236 -16.31 -3.36 -1.28
CA ALA A 236 -15.37 -2.27 -1.45
C ALA A 236 -15.79 -1.37 -2.61
N THR A 237 -15.85 -0.06 -2.38
CA THR A 237 -16.23 0.92 -3.41
C THR A 237 -15.27 2.11 -3.42
N ASP A 238 -15.12 2.72 -4.59
CA ASP A 238 -14.38 3.97 -4.76
C ASP A 238 -14.87 4.69 -6.01
N LEU A 239 -14.68 6.00 -6.04
CA LEU A 239 -15.00 6.83 -7.21
C LEU A 239 -13.94 6.65 -8.32
N SER A 240 -12.70 6.40 -7.95
CA SER A 240 -11.58 6.26 -8.87
C SER A 240 -11.53 4.85 -9.46
N LEU A 241 -11.63 4.76 -10.78
CA LEU A 241 -11.48 3.49 -11.50
C LEU A 241 -10.12 2.84 -11.23
N ILE A 242 -9.07 3.64 -11.05
CA ILE A 242 -7.70 3.14 -10.82
C ILE A 242 -7.59 2.47 -9.46
N THR A 243 -8.22 3.04 -8.43
CA THR A 243 -8.37 2.38 -7.14
C THR A 243 -9.07 1.05 -7.31
N VAL A 244 -10.23 1.01 -7.99
CA VAL A 244 -11.02 -0.22 -8.14
C VAL A 244 -10.20 -1.33 -8.81
N LEU A 245 -9.40 -0.99 -9.82
CA LEU A 245 -8.53 -1.95 -10.48
C LEU A 245 -7.39 -2.44 -9.57
N VAL A 246 -6.76 -1.54 -8.81
CA VAL A 246 -5.65 -1.88 -7.91
C VAL A 246 -6.14 -2.71 -6.73
N SER A 247 -7.27 -2.34 -6.11
CA SER A 247 -7.88 -3.11 -5.02
C SER A 247 -8.29 -4.50 -5.48
N ALA A 248 -8.91 -4.63 -6.67
CA ALA A 248 -9.24 -5.94 -7.25
C ALA A 248 -7.99 -6.81 -7.50
N CYS A 249 -6.90 -6.21 -8.01
CA CYS A 249 -5.61 -6.90 -8.16
C CYS A 249 -5.06 -7.38 -6.80
N ASN A 250 -5.14 -6.54 -5.78
CA ASN A 250 -4.68 -6.89 -4.44
C ASN A 250 -5.51 -8.02 -3.83
N VAL A 251 -6.85 -7.94 -3.87
CA VAL A 251 -7.78 -8.97 -3.39
C VAL A 251 -7.46 -10.33 -4.03
N LYS A 252 -7.32 -10.36 -5.36
CA LYS A 252 -6.97 -11.59 -6.08
C LYS A 252 -5.61 -12.16 -5.65
N ARG A 253 -4.62 -11.30 -5.41
CA ARG A 253 -3.27 -11.72 -5.02
C ARG A 253 -3.21 -12.26 -3.59
N VAL A 254 -4.00 -11.71 -2.68
CA VAL A 254 -4.12 -12.23 -1.31
C VAL A 254 -5.05 -13.45 -1.21
N LYS A 255 -5.61 -13.92 -2.34
CA LYS A 255 -6.46 -15.11 -2.46
C LYS A 255 -7.73 -15.05 -1.61
N LEU A 256 -8.30 -13.87 -1.48
CA LEU A 256 -9.65 -13.70 -0.93
C LEU A 256 -10.70 -13.96 -2.02
N LYS A 257 -11.86 -14.48 -1.62
CA LYS A 257 -13.00 -14.77 -2.51
C LYS A 257 -13.83 -13.52 -2.77
#